data_AF-A0A8T5FXB9-F1
#
_entry.id   AF-A0A8T5FXB9-F1
#
_cell.length_a   1.000
_cell.length_b   1.000
_cell.length_c   1.000
_cell.angle_alpha   90.00
_cell.angle_beta   90.00
_cell.angle_gamma   90.00
#
_symmetry.space_group_name_H-M   'P 1'
#
loop_
_entity.id
_entity.type
_entity.pdbx_description
1 polymer ?
#
loop_
_entity_poly.entity_id
_entity_poly.type
_entity_poly.pdbx_seq_one_letter_code
_entity_poly.pdbx_strand_id
1 'polypeptide(L)'
;MDNKISLDSNPTDMVSLLRRIRILEERYSNLRKKSLVIEQNQILHKKSISNELKSVEMEMISIKKEFININDKLSLVNKELKSLADENEIRYLTKYLEFFNPVNFVTVSEMNNRFDNMFVNARLEKVEDE
;
A
#
# COMPACT_ATOMS: atom_id res chain seq x y z
N MET A 1 47.91 -66.38 44.52
CA MET A 1 47.80 -66.69 43.08
C MET A 1 47.72 -65.36 42.38
N ASP A 2 48.88 -64.86 41.95
CA ASP A 2 49.02 -63.54 41.36
C ASP A 2 48.51 -63.56 39.93
N ASN A 3 47.35 -62.94 39.69
CA ASN A 3 46.88 -62.61 38.35
C ASN A 3 47.73 -61.48 37.80
N LYS A 4 48.95 -61.83 37.39
CA LYS A 4 49.80 -60.98 36.56
C LYS A 4 49.11 -60.91 35.21
N ILE A 5 48.39 -59.82 34.96
CA ILE A 5 47.91 -59.46 33.63
C ILE A 5 49.16 -59.36 32.77
N SER A 6 49.45 -60.42 32.02
CA SER A 6 50.47 -60.41 30.99
C SER A 6 50.01 -59.41 29.93
N LEU A 7 50.56 -58.19 29.99
CA LEU A 7 50.66 -57.35 28.82
C LEU A 7 51.60 -58.04 27.83
N ASP A 8 51.09 -59.04 27.11
CA ASP A 8 51.64 -59.38 25.81
C ASP A 8 51.06 -58.37 24.80
N SER A 9 51.40 -57.09 25.00
CA SER A 9 51.14 -56.06 24.01
C SER A 9 52.18 -56.22 22.92
N ASN A 10 51.82 -56.98 21.88
CA ASN A 10 52.63 -57.11 20.68
C ASN A 10 53.01 -55.69 20.20
N PRO A 11 54.30 -55.35 20.03
CA PRO A 11 54.75 -53.98 19.73
C PRO A 11 54.02 -53.34 18.54
N THR A 12 53.58 -54.18 17.61
CA THR A 12 52.80 -53.85 16.42
C THR A 12 51.43 -53.23 16.75
N ASP A 13 50.76 -53.70 17.80
CA ASP A 13 49.44 -53.19 18.20
C ASP A 13 49.56 -51.81 18.82
N MET A 14 50.60 -51.58 19.62
CA MET A 14 50.90 -50.26 20.20
C MET A 14 51.20 -49.23 19.11
N VAL A 15 51.97 -49.60 18.08
CA VAL A 15 52.25 -48.74 16.92
C VAL A 15 50.96 -48.43 16.13
N SER A 16 50.07 -49.42 15.97
CA SER A 16 48.79 -49.22 15.29
C SER A 16 47.87 -48.25 16.04
N LEU A 17 47.84 -48.33 17.38
CA LEU A 17 47.07 -47.43 18.24
C LEU A 17 47.60 -46.00 18.18
N LEU A 18 48.92 -45.81 18.25
CA LEU A 18 49.55 -44.49 18.13
C LEU A 18 49.24 -43.82 16.79
N ARG A 19 49.25 -44.59 15.68
CA ARG A 19 48.85 -44.07 14.36
C ARG A 19 47.39 -43.63 14.34
N ARG A 20 46.49 -44.41 14.94
CA ARG A 20 45.05 -44.06 15.02
C ARG A 20 44.82 -42.81 15.86
N ILE A 21 45.50 -42.67 16.99
CA ILE A 21 45.44 -41.48 17.85
C ILE A 21 45.88 -40.24 17.06
N ARG A 22 47.01 -40.32 16.35
CA ARG A 22 47.50 -39.22 15.52
C ARG A 22 46.50 -38.77 14.45
N ILE A 23 45.85 -39.73 13.78
CA ILE A 23 44.81 -39.43 12.78
C ILE A 23 43.59 -38.78 13.44
N LEU A 24 43.19 -39.22 14.63
CA LEU A 24 42.09 -38.62 15.37
C LEU A 24 42.42 -37.19 15.82
N GLU A 25 43.63 -36.93 16.29
CA GLU A 25 44.09 -35.59 16.66
C GLU A 25 44.08 -34.64 15.45
N GLU A 26 44.56 -35.11 14.29
CA GLU A 26 44.52 -34.33 13.06
C GLU A 26 43.09 -34.02 12.63
N ARG A 27 42.19 -35.03 12.66
CA ARG A 27 40.76 -34.85 12.36
C ARG A 27 40.09 -33.89 13.33
N TYR A 28 40.39 -34.00 14.62
CA TYR A 28 39.85 -33.11 15.65
C TYR A 28 40.32 -31.67 15.45
N SER A 29 41.62 -31.48 15.17
CA SER A 29 42.19 -30.17 14.84
C SER A 29 41.51 -29.55 13.61
N ASN A 30 41.29 -30.35 12.56
CA ASN A 30 40.59 -29.89 11.36
C ASN A 30 39.12 -29.56 11.62
N LEU A 31 38.42 -30.36 12.43
CA LEU A 31 37.04 -30.09 12.82
C LEU A 31 36.93 -28.81 13.63
N ARG A 32 37.84 -28.60 14.59
CA ARG A 32 37.90 -27.37 15.39
C ARG A 32 38.12 -26.14 14.52
N LYS A 33 39.05 -26.19 13.56
CA LYS A 33 39.28 -25.08 12.61
C LYS A 33 38.03 -24.78 11.80
N LYS A 34 37.33 -25.81 11.30
CA LYS A 34 36.07 -25.63 10.56
C LYS A 34 34.97 -25.01 11.44
N SER A 35 34.84 -25.46 12.69
CA SER A 35 33.89 -24.90 13.66
C SER A 35 34.12 -23.40 13.87
N LEU A 36 35.37 -23.00 14.08
CA LEU A 36 35.73 -21.59 14.28
C LEU A 36 35.37 -20.72 13.07
N VAL A 37 35.61 -21.21 11.85
CA VAL A 37 35.22 -20.49 10.62
C VAL A 37 33.70 -20.40 10.49
N ILE A 38 32.97 -21.48 10.82
CA ILE A 38 31.51 -21.49 10.81
C ILE A 38 30.95 -20.48 11.81
N GLU A 39 31.47 -20.47 13.04
CA GLU A 39 31.07 -19.53 14.09
C GLU A 39 31.33 -18.08 13.66
N GLN A 40 32.49 -17.81 13.08
CA GLN A 40 32.83 -16.48 12.55
C GLN A 40 31.86 -16.06 11.44
N ASN A 41 31.57 -16.96 10.49
CA ASN A 41 30.60 -16.70 9.42
C ASN A 41 29.19 -16.47 9.98
N GLN A 42 28.76 -17.24 10.98
CA GLN A 42 27.46 -17.06 11.64
C GLN A 42 27.36 -15.69 12.31
N ILE A 43 28.42 -15.22 12.97
CA ILE A 43 28.45 -13.87 13.57
C ILE A 43 28.32 -12.79 12.49
N LEU A 44 29.02 -12.94 11.36
CA LEU A 44 28.94 -12.00 10.25
C LEU A 44 27.54 -11.98 9.62
N HIS A 45 26.97 -13.15 9.34
CA HIS A 45 25.62 -13.26 8.81
C HIS A 45 24.58 -12.67 9.77
N LYS A 46 24.67 -12.94 11.07
CA LYS A 46 23.78 -12.34 12.08
C LYS A 46 23.85 -10.81 12.07
N LYS A 47 25.05 -10.24 11.93
CA LYS A 47 25.23 -8.79 11.81
C LYS A 47 24.60 -8.23 10.53
N SER A 48 24.81 -8.88 9.38
CA SER A 48 24.20 -8.47 8.11
C SER A 48 22.68 -8.47 8.21
N ILE A 49 22.09 -9.58 8.65
CA ILE A 49 20.64 -9.73 8.81
C ILE A 49 20.09 -8.67 9.77
N SER A 50 20.80 -8.41 10.88
CA SER A 50 20.36 -7.37 11.83
C SER A 50 20.38 -5.96 11.21
N ASN A 51 21.30 -5.67 10.30
CA ASN A 51 21.35 -4.39 9.61
C ASN A 51 20.27 -4.28 8.53
N GLU A 52 20.07 -5.35 7.75
CA GLU A 52 19.00 -5.45 6.77
C GLU A 52 17.64 -5.27 7.42
N LEU A 53 17.39 -5.95 8.56
CA LEU A 53 16.13 -5.84 9.29
C LEU A 53 15.87 -4.41 9.80
N LYS A 54 16.91 -3.70 10.25
CA LYS A 54 16.80 -2.27 10.58
C LYS A 54 16.48 -1.41 9.37
N SER A 55 17.05 -1.73 8.20
CA SER A 55 16.71 -1.02 6.94
C SER A 55 15.24 -1.20 6.60
N VAL A 56 14.76 -2.45 6.62
CA VAL A 56 13.35 -2.77 6.36
C VAL A 56 12.42 -2.07 7.36
N GLU A 57 12.79 -2.01 8.63
CA GLU A 57 12.02 -1.29 9.66
C GLU A 57 11.93 0.21 9.34
N MET A 58 13.04 0.85 8.96
CA MET A 58 13.05 2.26 8.56
C MET A 58 12.20 2.50 7.30
N GLU A 59 12.27 1.61 6.32
CA GLU A 59 11.45 1.68 5.10
C GLU A 59 9.95 1.53 5.43
N MET A 60 9.58 0.59 6.29
CA MET A 60 8.18 0.44 6.74
C MET A 60 7.66 1.69 7.45
N ILE A 61 8.49 2.34 8.28
CA ILE A 61 8.11 3.60 8.93
C ILE A 61 7.89 4.70 7.88
N SER A 62 8.71 4.76 6.84
CA SER A 62 8.53 5.73 5.74
C SER A 62 7.23 5.47 4.98
N ILE A 63 6.97 4.22 4.59
CA ILE A 63 5.74 3.81 3.90
C ILE A 63 4.51 4.18 4.73
N LYS A 64 4.55 3.95 6.05
CA LYS A 64 3.45 4.34 6.94
C LYS A 64 3.20 5.85 6.92
N LYS A 65 4.25 6.66 6.92
CA LYS A 65 4.13 8.13 6.82
C LYS A 65 3.55 8.57 5.49
N GLU A 66 4.00 7.98 4.39
CA GLU A 66 3.48 8.25 3.05
C GLU A 66 2.00 7.87 2.93
N PHE A 67 1.60 6.74 3.52
CA PHE A 67 0.22 6.30 3.55
C PHE A 67 -0.69 7.28 4.29
N ILE A 68 -0.25 7.80 5.44
CA ILE A 68 -0.98 8.84 6.19
C ILE A 68 -1.14 10.09 5.32
N ASN A 69 -0.07 10.55 4.68
CA ASN A 69 -0.12 11.72 3.80
C ASN A 69 -1.08 11.54 2.61
N ILE A 70 -1.09 10.35 1.99
CA ILE A 70 -2.06 10.02 0.93
C ILE A 70 -3.49 10.09 1.47
N ASN A 71 -3.74 9.52 2.65
CA ASN A 71 -5.07 9.54 3.26
C ASN A 71 -5.53 10.97 3.58
N ASP A 72 -4.62 11.84 4.04
CA ASP A 72 -4.91 13.25 4.29
C ASP A 72 -5.26 13.99 2.99
N LYS A 73 -4.50 13.75 1.91
CA LYS A 73 -4.80 14.30 0.58
C LYS A 73 -6.14 13.82 0.04
N LEU A 74 -6.47 12.53 0.19
CA LEU A 74 -7.78 12.00 -0.21
C LEU A 74 -8.91 12.61 0.61
N SER A 75 -8.70 12.86 1.91
CA SER A 75 -9.66 13.56 2.75
C SER A 75 -9.88 15.01 2.28
N LEU A 76 -8.82 15.71 1.87
CA LEU A 76 -8.90 17.03 1.25
C LEU A 76 -9.70 17.00 -0.06
N VAL A 77 -9.39 16.07 -0.96
CA VAL A 77 -10.14 15.88 -2.21
C VAL A 77 -11.62 15.64 -1.92
N ASN A 78 -11.96 14.78 -0.95
CA ASN A 78 -13.34 14.55 -0.55
C ASN A 78 -14.03 15.82 -0.01
N LYS A 79 -13.31 16.70 0.69
CA LYS A 79 -13.85 17.98 1.14
C LYS A 79 -14.08 18.94 -0.01
N GLU A 80 -13.14 19.03 -0.94
CA GLU A 80 -13.28 19.87 -2.14
C GLU A 80 -14.44 19.39 -3.01
N LEU A 81 -14.56 18.08 -3.24
CA LEU A 81 -15.69 17.48 -3.96
C LEU A 81 -17.05 17.78 -3.31
N LYS A 82 -17.12 17.83 -1.97
CA LYS A 82 -18.33 18.25 -1.25
C LYS A 82 -18.58 19.75 -1.29
N SER A 83 -17.54 20.55 -1.52
CA SER A 83 -17.62 22.01 -1.59
C SER A 83 -17.92 22.52 -3.00
N LEU A 84 -17.78 21.67 -4.03
CA LEU A 84 -18.30 21.95 -5.36
C LEU A 84 -19.82 22.02 -5.28
N ALA A 85 -20.40 23.13 -5.75
CA ALA A 85 -21.84 23.33 -5.76
C ALA A 85 -22.52 22.20 -6.56
N ASP A 86 -23.66 21.72 -6.05
CA ASP A 86 -24.42 20.68 -6.72
C ASP A 86 -24.86 21.19 -8.10
N GLU A 87 -24.77 20.36 -9.14
CA GLU A 87 -25.18 20.72 -10.50
C GLU A 87 -26.61 21.28 -10.53
N ASN A 88 -27.46 20.76 -9.65
CA ASN A 88 -28.82 21.22 -9.45
C ASN A 88 -28.89 22.67 -8.95
N GLU A 89 -28.05 23.06 -7.99
CA GLU A 89 -28.00 24.42 -7.44
C GLU A 89 -27.56 25.42 -8.51
N ILE A 90 -26.53 25.08 -9.30
CA ILE A 90 -26.08 25.90 -10.42
C ILE A 90 -27.20 26.04 -11.46
N ARG A 91 -27.88 24.94 -11.80
CA ARG A 91 -29.00 24.96 -12.75
C ARG A 91 -30.17 25.82 -12.28
N TYR A 92 -30.52 25.77 -10.99
CA TYR A 92 -31.54 26.65 -10.43
C TYR A 92 -31.10 28.11 -10.50
N LEU A 93 -29.85 28.41 -10.15
CA LEU A 93 -29.30 29.77 -10.22
C LEU A 93 -29.34 30.33 -11.65
N THR A 94 -28.97 29.52 -12.65
CA THR A 94 -29.07 29.87 -14.07
C THR A 94 -30.52 30.16 -14.47
N LYS A 95 -31.47 29.31 -14.06
CA LYS A 95 -32.90 29.52 -14.34
C LYS A 95 -33.43 30.80 -13.70
N TYR A 96 -33.04 31.11 -12.46
CA TYR A 96 -33.41 32.37 -11.81
C TYR A 96 -32.78 33.58 -12.52
N LEU A 97 -31.52 33.49 -12.94
CA LEU A 97 -30.87 34.52 -13.75
C LEU A 97 -31.59 34.75 -15.09
N GLU A 98 -32.04 33.70 -15.76
CA GLU A 98 -32.84 33.79 -16.99
C GLU A 98 -34.20 34.46 -16.73
N PHE A 99 -34.86 34.17 -15.60
CA PHE A 99 -36.09 34.87 -15.20
C PHE A 99 -35.87 36.35 -14.91
N PHE A 100 -34.70 36.71 -14.39
CA PHE A 100 -34.35 38.10 -14.10
C PHE A 100 -33.81 38.86 -15.32
N ASN A 101 -33.67 38.21 -16.49
CA ASN A 101 -33.16 38.87 -17.69
C ASN A 101 -34.17 39.92 -18.21
N PRO A 102 -33.86 41.22 -18.13
CA PRO A 102 -34.81 42.28 -18.46
C PRO A 102 -35.14 42.37 -19.95
N VAL A 103 -34.36 41.72 -20.81
CA VAL A 103 -34.63 41.61 -22.24
C VAL A 103 -35.87 40.75 -22.52
N ASN A 104 -36.21 39.82 -21.62
CA ASN A 104 -37.39 38.96 -21.73
C ASN A 104 -38.62 39.51 -20.99
N PHE A 105 -38.53 40.68 -20.36
CA PHE A 105 -39.68 41.29 -19.71
C PHE A 105 -40.62 41.89 -20.75
N VAL A 106 -41.85 41.38 -20.76
CA VAL A 106 -42.89 41.82 -21.67
C VAL A 106 -43.56 43.06 -21.07
N THR A 107 -43.75 44.11 -21.88
CA THR A 107 -44.50 45.29 -21.46
C THR A 107 -45.99 44.95 -21.31
N VAL A 108 -46.73 45.68 -20.46
CA VAL A 108 -48.16 45.41 -20.19
C VAL A 108 -48.99 45.40 -21.48
N SER A 109 -48.66 46.27 -22.44
CA SER A 109 -49.33 46.35 -23.74
C SER A 109 -49.05 45.15 -24.64
N GLU A 110 -47.81 44.64 -24.65
CA GLU A 110 -47.44 43.43 -25.41
C GLU A 110 -48.06 42.16 -24.81
N MET A 111 -48.21 42.12 -23.48
CA MET A 111 -48.89 41.04 -22.79
C MET A 111 -50.36 40.96 -23.20
N ASN A 112 -51.07 42.09 -23.18
CA ASN A 112 -52.48 42.15 -23.60
C ASN A 112 -52.67 41.72 -25.06
N ASN A 113 -51.81 42.21 -25.96
CA ASN A 113 -51.85 41.77 -27.36
C ASN A 113 -51.60 40.27 -27.52
N ARG A 114 -50.72 39.65 -26.72
CA ARG A 114 -50.52 38.19 -26.73
C ARG A 114 -51.75 37.43 -26.23
N PHE A 115 -52.38 37.89 -25.16
CA PHE A 115 -53.60 37.27 -24.63
C PHE A 115 -54.74 37.36 -25.64
N ASP A 116 -54.96 38.53 -26.24
CA ASP A 116 -56.02 38.72 -27.23
C ASP A 116 -55.84 37.78 -28.43
N ASN A 117 -54.62 37.64 -28.94
CA ASN A 117 -54.31 36.71 -30.04
C ASN A 117 -54.48 35.23 -29.63
N MET A 118 -54.21 34.88 -28.36
CA MET A 118 -54.42 33.53 -27.84
C MET A 118 -55.91 33.18 -27.71
N PHE A 119 -56.74 34.13 -27.27
CA PHE A 119 -58.20 33.96 -27.22
C PHE A 119 -58.85 33.93 -28.61
N VAL A 120 -58.29 34.65 -29.59
CA VAL A 120 -58.75 34.60 -30.98
C VAL A 120 -58.47 33.24 -31.62
N ASN A 121 -57.26 32.68 -31.44
CA ASN A 121 -56.93 31.35 -31.97
C ASN A 121 -57.75 30.23 -31.29
N ALA A 122 -57.98 30.31 -29.98
CA ALA A 122 -58.86 29.38 -29.27
C ALA A 122 -60.35 29.49 -29.67
N ARG A 123 -60.75 30.63 -30.27
CA ARG A 123 -62.08 30.80 -30.87
C ARG A 123 -62.17 30.23 -32.28
N LEU A 124 -61.08 30.24 -33.04
CA LEU A 124 -61.03 29.67 -34.39
C LEU A 124 -61.05 28.13 -34.36
N GLU A 125 -60.36 27.50 -33.40
CA GLU A 125 -60.42 26.03 -33.20
C GLU A 125 -61.82 25.53 -32.84
N LYS A 126 -62.69 26.36 -32.22
CA LYS A 126 -64.08 25.99 -31.92
C LYS A 126 -65.05 26.15 -33.09
N VAL A 127 -64.65 26.78 -34.19
CA VAL A 127 -65.48 26.99 -35.38
C VAL A 127 -65.16 25.95 -36.46
N GLU A 128 -64.03 25.25 -36.38
CA GLU A 128 -63.67 24.14 -37.28
C GLU A 128 -64.26 22.78 -36.85
N ASP A 129 -64.89 22.70 -35.68
CA ASP A 129 -65.52 21.48 -35.11
C ASP A 129 -67.07 21.45 -35.24
N GLU A 130 -67.71 22.40 -35.95
CA GLU A 130 -69.13 22.35 -36.37
C GLU A 130 -69.28 22.03 -37.87
#